data_AF-A0A564VQ41-F1
#
_entry.id   AF-A0A564VQ41-F1
#
_cell.length_a   1.000
_cell.length_b   1.000
_cell.length_c   1.000
_cell.angle_alpha   90.00
_cell.angle_beta   90.00
_cell.angle_gamma   90.00
#
_symmetry.space_group_name_H-M   'P 1'
#
loop_
_entity.id
_entity.type
_entity.pdbx_description
1 polymer ?
#
loop_
_entity_poly.entity_id
_entity_poly.type
_entity_poly.pdbx_seq_one_letter_code
_entity_poly.pdbx_strand_id
1 'polypeptide(L)'
;MQSYHEDEEITPEQAHKNAVELAEHTKAWKGHEVLIATHIDKGHIHTHFIVNSVNYENGHKLQWSKHDLKDLKERCNEQSREQGLHVPEKGKTFAGEVREETVAWSKDTYQLLKQAEQGKVKSYVQDIALAVLDCKETATSRETFIRLMNERGYGVDWQDSHKYITYTDLAREQAGEKACKIRDNKLEKYYNMDFGKESMEHEFERNARTAEAEQSKRAASRVKPTEPDRAGKQSAQRSVGDVERELRGIDEAVKSRTSKGRAEQAERRRAEQEAHQRAEAERRAAEEQQRVASRRYIGRGWELER
;
A
#
# COMPACT_ATOMS: atom_id res chain seq x y z
N MET A 1 -15.41 -16.62 6.02
CA MET A 1 -15.51 -16.29 4.58
C MET A 1 -14.22 -16.75 3.94
N GLN A 2 -14.33 -17.46 2.82
CA GLN A 2 -13.24 -17.84 1.94
C GLN A 2 -13.47 -17.12 0.62
N SER A 3 -12.42 -16.65 -0.05
CA SER A 3 -12.54 -15.88 -1.28
C SER A 3 -11.33 -16.11 -2.15
N TYR A 4 -11.55 -16.11 -3.45
CA TYR A 4 -10.52 -16.24 -4.47
C TYR A 4 -10.39 -14.91 -5.22
N HIS A 5 -9.21 -14.64 -5.79
CA HIS A 5 -9.03 -13.47 -6.64
C HIS A 5 -9.84 -13.61 -7.92
N GLU A 6 -10.18 -12.51 -8.60
CA GLU A 6 -10.94 -12.55 -9.85
C GLU A 6 -10.18 -13.26 -10.99
N ASP A 7 -8.86 -13.15 -10.99
CA ASP A 7 -7.96 -13.82 -11.95
C ASP A 7 -7.60 -15.26 -11.56
N GLU A 8 -8.12 -15.78 -10.45
CA GLU A 8 -7.84 -17.15 -10.03
C GLU A 8 -8.62 -18.15 -10.91
N GLU A 9 -7.95 -19.15 -11.45
CA GLU A 9 -8.58 -20.21 -12.26
C GLU A 9 -9.30 -21.23 -11.36
N ILE A 10 -10.47 -20.85 -10.84
CA ILE A 10 -11.31 -21.70 -9.99
C ILE A 10 -12.79 -21.61 -10.39
N THR A 11 -13.51 -22.73 -10.39
CA THR A 11 -14.96 -22.74 -10.65
C THR A 11 -15.77 -22.56 -9.36
N PRO A 12 -17.01 -22.06 -9.43
CA PRO A 12 -17.89 -21.96 -8.27
C PRO A 12 -18.11 -23.31 -7.55
N GLU A 13 -18.23 -24.40 -8.32
CA GLU A 13 -18.41 -25.76 -7.80
C GLU A 13 -17.16 -26.23 -7.05
N GLN A 14 -15.96 -25.92 -7.57
CA GLN A 14 -14.70 -26.23 -6.91
C GLN A 14 -14.54 -25.39 -5.63
N ALA A 15 -14.83 -24.09 -5.67
CA ALA A 15 -14.82 -23.23 -4.50
C ALA A 15 -15.81 -23.69 -3.42
N HIS A 16 -16.99 -24.17 -3.82
CA HIS A 16 -17.97 -24.73 -2.89
C HIS A 16 -17.48 -26.04 -2.28
N LYS A 17 -16.94 -26.95 -3.11
CA LYS A 17 -16.35 -28.21 -2.64
C LYS A 17 -15.20 -27.97 -1.65
N ASN A 18 -14.32 -27.04 -1.96
CA ASN A 18 -13.21 -26.64 -1.09
C ASN A 18 -13.73 -26.15 0.27
N ALA A 19 -14.79 -25.34 0.27
CA ALA A 19 -15.41 -24.86 1.48
C ALA A 19 -16.06 -25.98 2.30
N VAL A 20 -16.78 -26.91 1.66
CA VAL A 20 -17.36 -28.08 2.34
C VAL A 20 -16.27 -28.90 3.02
N GLU A 21 -15.20 -29.24 2.30
CA GLU A 21 -14.07 -29.99 2.83
C GLU A 21 -13.40 -29.25 4.01
N LEU A 22 -13.21 -27.93 3.89
CA LEU A 22 -12.65 -27.13 4.96
C LEU A 22 -13.55 -27.15 6.21
N ALA A 23 -14.87 -27.11 6.03
CA ALA A 23 -15.83 -27.17 7.13
C ALA A 23 -15.84 -28.52 7.84
N GLU A 24 -15.87 -29.62 7.08
CA GLU A 24 -15.85 -30.99 7.61
C GLU A 24 -14.60 -31.28 8.44
N HIS A 25 -13.45 -30.76 8.02
CA HIS A 25 -12.18 -30.95 8.72
C HIS A 25 -11.93 -29.92 9.85
N THR A 26 -12.87 -29.00 10.10
CA THR A 26 -12.76 -28.03 11.19
C THR A 26 -13.29 -28.62 12.49
N LYS A 27 -12.38 -29.12 13.33
CA LYS A 27 -12.71 -29.82 14.59
C LYS A 27 -13.67 -29.04 15.51
N ALA A 28 -13.50 -27.71 15.61
CA ALA A 28 -14.35 -26.87 16.44
C ALA A 28 -15.80 -26.75 15.92
N TRP A 29 -16.08 -27.11 14.67
CA TRP A 29 -17.43 -27.13 14.11
C TRP A 29 -18.10 -28.51 14.22
N LYS A 30 -17.42 -29.52 14.80
CA LYS A 30 -18.00 -30.84 15.01
C LYS A 30 -19.24 -30.74 15.92
N GLY A 31 -20.37 -31.28 15.44
CA GLY A 31 -21.66 -31.20 16.13
C GLY A 31 -22.34 -29.82 16.05
N HIS A 32 -21.79 -28.89 15.27
CA HIS A 32 -22.44 -27.64 14.90
C HIS A 32 -22.95 -27.74 13.46
N GLU A 33 -24.16 -27.26 13.22
CA GLU A 33 -24.69 -27.13 11.86
C GLU A 33 -23.98 -25.98 11.14
N VAL A 34 -23.58 -26.19 9.90
CA VAL A 34 -22.88 -25.19 9.08
C VAL A 34 -23.60 -25.02 7.75
N LEU A 35 -24.11 -23.82 7.50
CA LEU A 35 -24.62 -23.43 6.18
C LEU A 35 -23.47 -22.82 5.36
N ILE A 36 -23.26 -23.35 4.17
CA ILE A 36 -22.23 -22.92 3.23
C ILE A 36 -22.90 -22.34 1.99
N ALA A 37 -22.57 -21.10 1.64
CA ALA A 37 -23.14 -20.41 0.49
C ALA A 37 -22.02 -19.79 -0.37
N THR A 38 -21.90 -20.25 -1.61
CA THR A 38 -20.91 -19.75 -2.57
C THR A 38 -21.55 -18.76 -3.52
N HIS A 39 -20.96 -17.58 -3.64
CA HIS A 39 -21.46 -16.44 -4.38
C HIS A 39 -20.52 -16.07 -5.52
N ILE A 40 -21.10 -15.54 -6.60
CA ILE A 40 -20.44 -15.12 -7.84
C ILE A 40 -20.82 -13.69 -8.25
N ASP A 41 -21.43 -12.93 -7.33
CA ASP A 41 -22.10 -11.66 -7.60
C ASP A 41 -21.19 -10.41 -7.51
N LYS A 42 -19.92 -10.57 -7.09
CA LYS A 42 -19.01 -9.45 -6.78
C LYS A 42 -17.72 -9.42 -7.61
N GLY A 43 -17.74 -9.98 -8.82
CA GLY A 43 -16.57 -10.06 -9.71
C GLY A 43 -15.53 -11.10 -9.28
N HIS A 44 -15.70 -11.72 -8.11
CA HIS A 44 -14.86 -12.80 -7.62
C HIS A 44 -15.70 -13.84 -6.86
N ILE A 45 -15.23 -15.07 -6.85
CA ILE A 45 -15.90 -16.17 -6.17
C ILE A 45 -15.58 -16.11 -4.68
N HIS A 46 -16.63 -16.13 -3.84
CA HIS A 46 -16.47 -16.15 -2.40
C HIS A 46 -17.51 -17.04 -1.73
N THR A 47 -17.11 -17.70 -0.64
CA THR A 47 -17.94 -18.61 0.13
C THR A 47 -18.13 -18.10 1.56
N HIS A 48 -19.39 -18.01 1.97
CA HIS A 48 -19.82 -17.73 3.32
C HIS A 48 -20.03 -19.02 4.12
N PHE A 49 -19.61 -18.98 5.39
CA PHE A 49 -19.87 -20.03 6.37
C PHE A 49 -20.71 -19.43 7.48
N ILE A 50 -21.88 -20.00 7.72
CA ILE A 50 -22.76 -19.63 8.83
C ILE A 50 -22.84 -20.83 9.77
N VAL A 51 -22.15 -20.73 10.90
CA VAL A 51 -22.01 -21.83 11.87
C VAL A 51 -22.99 -21.58 13.01
N ASN A 52 -23.81 -22.58 13.34
CA ASN A 52 -24.68 -22.52 14.50
C ASN A 52 -23.83 -22.38 15.77
N SER A 53 -24.12 -21.37 16.58
CA SER A 53 -23.33 -21.05 17.77
C SER A 53 -23.49 -22.08 18.90
N VAL A 54 -24.50 -22.95 18.83
CA VAL A 54 -24.78 -24.00 19.81
C VAL A 54 -24.66 -25.36 19.13
N ASN A 55 -23.97 -26.29 19.79
CA ASN A 55 -23.81 -27.66 19.34
C ASN A 55 -25.13 -28.42 19.54
N TYR A 56 -25.64 -29.09 18.49
CA TYR A 56 -26.95 -29.75 18.55
C TYR A 56 -26.93 -31.03 19.39
N GLU A 57 -25.76 -31.66 19.56
CA GLU A 57 -25.61 -32.93 20.28
C GLU A 57 -25.54 -32.72 21.80
N ASN A 58 -24.85 -31.67 22.25
CA ASN A 58 -24.54 -31.48 23.68
C ASN A 58 -24.95 -30.10 24.25
N GLY A 59 -25.48 -29.20 23.42
CA GLY A 59 -25.95 -27.87 23.85
C GLY A 59 -24.84 -26.89 24.22
N HIS A 60 -23.56 -27.23 24.02
CA HIS A 60 -22.46 -26.31 24.32
C HIS A 60 -22.29 -25.23 23.26
N LYS A 61 -21.87 -24.04 23.72
CA LYS A 61 -21.56 -22.91 22.85
C LYS A 61 -20.22 -23.12 22.14
N LEU A 62 -20.18 -22.81 20.85
CA LEU A 62 -18.97 -22.80 20.02
C LEU A 62 -17.87 -21.98 20.70
N GLN A 63 -16.75 -22.63 20.97
CA GLN A 63 -15.52 -21.98 21.43
C GLN A 63 -14.62 -21.76 20.23
N TRP A 64 -14.22 -20.50 20.00
CA TRP A 64 -13.39 -20.13 18.87
C TRP A 64 -12.29 -19.18 19.30
N SER A 65 -11.05 -19.66 19.25
CA SER A 65 -9.87 -18.91 19.65
C SER A 65 -9.16 -18.27 18.46
N LYS A 66 -8.18 -17.39 18.76
CA LYS A 66 -7.27 -16.86 17.75
C LYS A 66 -6.42 -17.96 17.11
N HIS A 67 -6.16 -19.04 17.83
CA HIS A 67 -5.40 -20.18 17.33
C HIS A 67 -6.24 -20.96 16.31
N ASP A 68 -7.50 -21.24 16.61
CA ASP A 68 -8.44 -21.93 15.68
C ASP A 68 -8.61 -21.14 14.38
N LEU A 69 -8.70 -19.81 14.47
CA LEU A 69 -8.75 -18.95 13.28
C LEU A 69 -7.46 -19.02 12.46
N LYS A 70 -6.29 -19.11 13.12
CA LYS A 70 -5.00 -19.21 12.43
C LYS A 70 -4.88 -20.57 11.72
N ASP A 71 -5.23 -21.64 12.41
CA ASP A 71 -5.25 -23.01 11.90
C ASP A 71 -6.21 -23.15 10.69
N LEU A 72 -7.42 -22.58 10.78
CA LEU A 72 -8.35 -22.52 9.63
C LEU A 72 -7.75 -21.81 8.41
N LYS A 73 -7.03 -20.69 8.63
CA LYS A 73 -6.35 -19.96 7.55
C LYS A 73 -5.21 -20.77 6.93
N GLU A 74 -4.42 -21.44 7.76
CA GLU A 74 -3.30 -22.27 7.28
C GLU A 74 -3.80 -23.44 6.44
N ARG A 75 -4.86 -24.14 6.88
CA ARG A 75 -5.49 -25.20 6.06
C ARG A 75 -6.08 -24.69 4.76
N CYS A 76 -6.76 -23.54 4.79
CA CYS A 76 -7.27 -22.91 3.56
C CYS A 76 -6.14 -22.60 2.58
N ASN A 77 -5.02 -22.08 3.08
CA ASN A 77 -3.84 -21.79 2.25
C ASN A 77 -3.17 -23.07 1.73
N GLU A 78 -3.13 -24.13 2.53
CA GLU A 78 -2.59 -25.43 2.10
C GLU A 78 -3.43 -26.04 0.98
N GLN A 79 -4.75 -26.07 1.16
CA GLN A 79 -5.69 -26.55 0.15
C GLN A 79 -5.57 -25.76 -1.17
N SER A 80 -5.40 -24.43 -1.10
CA SER A 80 -5.11 -23.63 -2.28
C SER A 80 -3.79 -24.03 -2.93
N ARG A 81 -2.71 -24.21 -2.15
CA ARG A 81 -1.39 -24.60 -2.68
C ARG A 81 -1.40 -25.96 -3.37
N GLU A 82 -2.07 -26.95 -2.78
CA GLU A 82 -2.22 -28.30 -3.35
C GLU A 82 -2.94 -28.29 -4.69
N GLN A 83 -3.82 -27.31 -4.91
CA GLN A 83 -4.56 -27.12 -6.15
C GLN A 83 -3.84 -26.20 -7.16
N GLY A 84 -2.62 -25.73 -6.84
CA GLY A 84 -1.88 -24.79 -7.67
C GLY A 84 -2.45 -23.37 -7.68
N LEU A 85 -3.35 -23.06 -6.75
CA LEU A 85 -3.95 -21.74 -6.60
C LEU A 85 -3.02 -20.79 -5.85
N HIS A 86 -3.19 -19.48 -6.08
CA HIS A 86 -2.38 -18.47 -5.41
C HIS A 86 -2.68 -18.41 -3.89
N VAL A 87 -1.61 -18.36 -3.09
CA VAL A 87 -1.69 -18.19 -1.64
C VAL A 87 -1.30 -16.77 -1.26
N PRO A 88 -2.13 -16.02 -0.52
CA PRO A 88 -1.81 -14.66 -0.12
C PRO A 88 -0.52 -14.55 0.69
N GLU A 89 0.43 -13.75 0.20
CA GLU A 89 1.63 -13.38 0.94
C GLU A 89 1.43 -12.13 1.78
N LYS A 90 1.88 -12.17 3.02
CA LYS A 90 1.74 -11.04 3.93
C LYS A 90 2.56 -9.85 3.41
N GLY A 91 1.91 -8.71 3.25
CA GLY A 91 2.55 -7.49 2.76
C GLY A 91 2.73 -7.46 1.24
N LYS A 92 2.11 -8.37 0.49
CA LYS A 92 2.07 -8.33 -0.97
C LYS A 92 0.66 -8.37 -1.55
N THR A 93 0.49 -7.82 -2.74
CA THR A 93 -0.73 -7.92 -3.54
C THR A 93 -0.80 -9.30 -4.20
N PHE A 94 -1.93 -9.61 -4.84
CA PHE A 94 -2.06 -10.83 -5.65
C PHE A 94 -1.02 -10.89 -6.78
N ALA A 95 -0.66 -9.74 -7.36
CA ALA A 95 0.39 -9.63 -8.37
C ALA A 95 1.82 -9.73 -7.80
N GLY A 96 1.98 -9.96 -6.50
CA GLY A 96 3.28 -10.06 -5.84
C GLY A 96 3.96 -8.71 -5.55
N GLU A 97 3.31 -7.59 -5.85
CA GLU A 97 3.82 -6.25 -5.54
C GLU A 97 3.77 -6.02 -4.03
N VAL A 98 4.74 -5.28 -3.48
CA VAL A 98 4.70 -4.91 -2.06
C VAL A 98 3.47 -4.03 -1.82
N ARG A 99 2.60 -4.46 -0.89
CA ARG A 99 1.47 -3.65 -0.44
C ARG A 99 2.02 -2.44 0.29
N GLU A 100 1.79 -1.27 -0.29
CA GLU A 100 1.99 0.04 0.34
C GLU A 100 0.77 0.45 1.19
N GLU A 101 -0.31 -0.33 1.17
CA GLU A 101 -1.53 -0.02 1.93
C GLU A 101 -1.34 -0.16 3.44
N THR A 102 -1.89 0.80 4.19
CA THR A 102 -1.93 0.70 5.65
C THR A 102 -2.67 -0.55 6.12
N VAL A 103 -2.01 -1.40 6.89
CA VAL A 103 -2.59 -2.58 7.54
C VAL A 103 -2.74 -2.34 9.04
N ALA A 104 -3.81 -2.84 9.66
CA ALA A 104 -3.89 -2.87 11.12
C ALA A 104 -4.60 -4.14 11.60
N TRP A 105 -4.16 -4.66 12.74
CA TRP A 105 -4.73 -5.86 13.35
C TRP A 105 -6.15 -5.65 13.91
N SER A 106 -6.50 -4.41 14.24
CA SER A 106 -7.85 -4.04 14.66
C SER A 106 -8.60 -3.43 13.48
N LYS A 107 -9.86 -3.86 13.29
CA LYS A 107 -10.75 -3.32 12.27
C LYS A 107 -10.93 -1.81 12.42
N ASP A 108 -11.11 -1.33 13.64
CA ASP A 108 -11.34 0.10 13.92
C ASP A 108 -10.09 0.92 13.62
N THR A 109 -8.91 0.41 13.96
CA THR A 109 -7.65 1.07 13.64
C THR A 109 -7.38 1.08 12.14
N TYR A 110 -7.67 -0.03 11.45
CA TYR A 110 -7.52 -0.10 9.99
C TYR A 110 -8.44 0.91 9.30
N GLN A 111 -9.71 0.99 9.73
CA GLN A 111 -10.68 1.94 9.19
C GLN A 111 -10.26 3.39 9.46
N LEU A 112 -9.80 3.70 10.68
CA LEU A 112 -9.30 5.03 11.02
C LEU A 112 -8.13 5.43 10.13
N LEU A 113 -7.13 4.55 9.97
CA LEU A 113 -5.96 4.83 9.16
C LEU A 113 -6.33 4.99 7.67
N LYS A 114 -7.20 4.13 7.15
CA LYS A 114 -7.68 4.24 5.77
C LYS A 114 -8.49 5.52 5.51
N GLN A 115 -9.31 5.94 6.47
CA GLN A 115 -10.02 7.22 6.39
C GLN A 115 -9.05 8.40 6.45
N ALA A 116 -8.01 8.28 7.25
CA ALA A 116 -7.00 9.30 7.42
C ALA A 116 -6.11 9.42 6.16
N GLU A 117 -5.71 8.31 5.53
CA GLU A 117 -5.09 8.29 4.19
C GLU A 117 -5.95 8.99 3.13
N GLN A 118 -7.27 8.85 3.24
CA GLN A 118 -8.24 9.53 2.36
C GLN A 118 -8.49 11.00 2.75
N GLY A 119 -7.81 11.52 3.77
CA GLY A 119 -7.98 12.88 4.29
C GLY A 119 -9.31 13.14 5.01
N LYS A 120 -10.09 12.09 5.29
CA LYS A 120 -11.43 12.21 5.90
C LYS A 120 -11.40 12.43 7.40
N VAL A 121 -10.37 11.93 8.08
CA VAL A 121 -10.21 12.02 9.53
C VAL A 121 -8.77 12.34 9.87
N LYS A 122 -8.54 13.22 10.86
CA LYS A 122 -7.18 13.48 11.37
C LYS A 122 -6.77 12.35 12.31
N SER A 123 -5.64 11.70 12.01
CA SER A 123 -5.08 10.63 12.82
C SER A 123 -3.67 11.00 13.27
N TYR A 124 -3.45 11.14 14.57
CA TYR A 124 -2.13 11.43 15.13
C TYR A 124 -1.07 10.41 14.67
N VAL A 125 -1.49 9.16 14.44
CA VAL A 125 -0.62 8.09 13.92
C VAL A 125 -0.14 8.39 12.51
N GLN A 126 -1.02 8.91 11.66
CA GLN A 126 -0.68 9.26 10.28
C GLN A 126 0.11 10.56 10.23
N ASP A 127 -0.29 11.57 11.01
CA ASP A 127 0.39 12.84 11.08
C ASP A 127 1.86 12.64 11.51
N ILE A 128 2.09 11.81 12.53
CA ILE A 128 3.43 11.39 12.96
C ILE A 128 4.15 10.61 11.84
N ALA A 129 3.50 9.64 11.19
CA ALA A 129 4.14 8.84 10.14
C ALA A 129 4.62 9.69 8.97
N LEU A 130 3.79 10.63 8.50
CA LEU A 130 4.13 11.57 7.43
C LEU A 130 5.29 12.49 7.86
N ALA A 131 5.24 13.03 9.09
CA ALA A 131 6.32 13.84 9.61
C ALA A 131 7.64 13.06 9.68
N VAL A 132 7.61 11.80 10.12
CA VAL A 132 8.79 10.94 10.16
C VAL A 132 9.35 10.71 8.75
N LEU A 133 8.52 10.39 7.76
CA LEU A 133 8.97 10.15 6.39
C LEU A 133 9.60 11.40 5.76
N ASP A 134 8.97 12.56 5.91
CA ASP A 134 9.52 13.83 5.39
C ASP A 134 10.85 14.20 6.07
N CYS A 135 10.94 14.04 7.40
CA CYS A 135 12.16 14.31 8.14
C CYS A 135 13.25 13.28 7.81
N LYS A 136 12.88 12.02 7.54
CA LYS A 136 13.79 10.95 7.13
C LYS A 136 14.50 11.27 5.81
N GLU A 137 13.79 11.90 4.86
CA GLU A 137 14.34 12.25 3.55
C GLU A 137 15.37 13.40 3.58
N THR A 138 15.35 14.22 4.63
CA THR A 138 16.15 15.46 4.70
C THR A 138 17.18 15.46 5.81
N ALA A 139 16.96 14.69 6.88
CA ALA A 139 17.89 14.62 7.98
C ALA A 139 19.20 13.94 7.56
N THR A 140 20.32 14.53 8.00
CA THR A 140 21.68 14.02 7.77
C THR A 140 22.29 13.40 9.03
N SER A 141 21.60 13.49 10.17
CA SER A 141 21.99 12.88 11.43
C SER A 141 20.79 12.69 12.35
N ARG A 142 20.96 11.88 13.40
CA ARG A 142 19.95 11.69 14.46
C ARG A 142 19.55 13.02 15.10
N GLU A 143 20.50 13.88 15.40
CA GLU A 143 20.26 15.21 16.01
C GLU A 143 19.46 16.10 15.06
N THR A 144 19.80 16.08 13.77
CA THR A 144 19.09 16.85 12.75
C THR A 144 17.65 16.35 12.62
N PHE A 145 17.44 15.04 12.63
CA PHE A 145 16.13 14.42 12.59
C PHE A 145 15.27 14.82 13.81
N ILE A 146 15.81 14.69 15.02
CA ILE A 146 15.11 15.07 16.26
C ILE A 146 14.74 16.56 16.24
N ARG A 147 15.65 17.43 15.77
CA ARG A 147 15.37 18.86 15.62
C ARG A 147 14.22 19.13 14.66
N LEU A 148 14.25 18.55 13.45
CA LEU A 148 13.21 18.74 12.43
C LEU A 148 11.84 18.23 12.90
N MET A 149 11.81 17.11 13.63
CA MET A 149 10.57 16.59 14.22
C MET A 149 10.01 17.53 15.29
N ASN A 150 10.87 18.06 16.18
CA ASN A 150 10.44 19.01 17.21
C ASN A 150 9.93 20.33 16.62
N GLU A 151 10.55 20.83 15.54
CA GLU A 151 10.08 22.01 14.81
C GLU A 151 8.67 21.81 14.22
N ARG A 152 8.30 20.57 13.92
CA ARG A 152 6.96 20.17 13.47
C ARG A 152 5.99 19.86 14.62
N GLY A 153 6.41 20.01 15.87
CA GLY A 153 5.58 19.75 17.05
C GLY A 153 5.57 18.30 17.54
N TYR A 154 6.53 17.49 17.11
CA TYR A 154 6.65 16.08 17.50
C TYR A 154 7.90 15.82 18.34
N GLY A 155 7.70 15.30 19.55
CA GLY A 155 8.77 14.81 20.40
C GLY A 155 9.28 13.46 19.93
N VAL A 156 10.59 13.25 19.98
CA VAL A 156 11.24 11.99 19.59
C VAL A 156 12.10 11.48 20.75
N ASP A 157 11.70 10.35 21.32
CA ASP A 157 12.50 9.59 22.29
C ASP A 157 13.29 8.51 21.53
N TRP A 158 14.54 8.84 21.21
CA TRP A 158 15.49 7.96 20.54
C TRP A 158 16.74 7.78 21.41
N GLN A 159 16.72 6.76 22.26
CA GLN A 159 17.84 6.39 23.14
C GLN A 159 18.45 5.06 22.70
N ASP A 160 19.77 4.93 22.76
CA ASP A 160 20.49 3.71 22.34
C ASP A 160 20.16 2.51 23.24
N SER A 161 19.80 2.76 24.50
CA SER A 161 19.31 1.75 25.46
C SER A 161 17.92 1.21 25.12
N HIS A 162 17.10 1.96 24.38
CA HIS A 162 15.73 1.57 24.04
C HIS A 162 15.69 0.75 22.75
N LYS A 163 14.85 -0.28 22.70
CA LYS A 163 14.68 -1.08 21.48
C LYS A 163 13.98 -0.29 20.35
N TYR A 164 13.12 0.65 20.70
CA TYR A 164 12.19 1.31 19.77
C TYR A 164 12.29 2.83 19.94
N ILE A 165 12.15 3.57 18.84
CA ILE A 165 11.94 5.01 18.86
C ILE A 165 10.48 5.29 19.23
N THR A 166 10.25 6.20 20.18
CA THR A 166 8.89 6.65 20.53
C THR A 166 8.65 8.08 20.07
N TYR A 167 7.62 8.26 19.27
CA TYR A 167 7.15 9.56 18.79
C TYR A 167 5.97 10.04 19.63
N THR A 168 5.95 11.35 19.92
CA THR A 168 4.91 12.00 20.74
C THR A 168 4.39 13.23 20.02
N ASP A 169 3.08 13.34 19.84
CA ASP A 169 2.40 14.58 19.47
C ASP A 169 2.35 15.50 20.70
N LEU A 170 3.18 16.56 20.69
CA LEU A 170 3.36 17.44 21.84
C LEU A 170 2.10 18.26 22.14
N ALA A 171 1.35 18.65 21.12
CA ALA A 171 0.12 19.41 21.30
C ALA A 171 -0.95 18.57 21.99
N ARG A 172 -1.11 17.31 21.58
CA ARG A 172 -2.03 16.37 22.22
C ARG A 172 -1.59 15.95 23.63
N GLU A 173 -0.29 15.80 23.85
CA GLU A 173 0.24 15.51 25.19
C GLU A 173 -0.05 16.66 26.16
N GLN A 174 0.14 17.91 25.73
CA GLN A 174 -0.21 19.10 26.52
C GLN A 174 -1.72 19.20 26.77
N ALA A 175 -2.55 18.76 25.83
CA ALA A 175 -4.00 18.66 26.00
C ALA A 175 -4.45 17.51 26.92
N GLY A 176 -3.53 16.66 27.40
CA GLY A 176 -3.83 15.52 28.26
C GLY A 176 -4.46 14.33 27.53
N GLU A 177 -4.37 14.27 26.20
CA GLU A 177 -4.90 13.15 25.43
C GLU A 177 -4.06 11.89 25.64
N LYS A 178 -4.72 10.76 25.92
CA LYS A 178 -4.04 9.45 26.04
C LYS A 178 -3.46 8.95 24.71
N ALA A 179 -4.02 9.39 23.59
CA ALA A 179 -3.65 8.97 22.24
C ALA A 179 -2.71 9.98 21.56
N CYS A 180 -1.53 10.18 22.14
CA CYS A 180 -0.51 11.11 21.65
C CYS A 180 0.82 10.45 21.32
N LYS A 181 1.03 9.17 21.70
CA LYS A 181 2.32 8.46 21.53
C LYS A 181 2.22 7.24 20.62
N ILE A 182 3.27 7.01 19.84
CA ILE A 182 3.41 5.81 19.01
C ILE A 182 4.88 5.41 18.84
N ARG A 183 5.14 4.09 18.77
CA ARG A 183 6.48 3.54 18.53
C ARG A 183 6.69 3.26 17.05
N ASP A 184 7.94 3.37 16.60
CA ASP A 184 8.40 2.98 15.25
C ASP A 184 7.89 1.60 14.81
N ASN A 185 8.01 0.56 15.64
CA ASN A 185 7.60 -0.81 15.29
C ASN A 185 6.10 -0.96 15.03
N LYS A 186 5.30 -0.01 15.53
CA LYS A 186 3.86 0.04 15.31
C LYS A 186 3.57 0.74 13.98
N LEU A 187 4.35 1.78 13.65
CA LEU A 187 4.34 2.40 12.32
C LEU A 187 4.79 1.43 11.24
N GLU A 188 5.86 0.66 11.45
CA GLU A 188 6.31 -0.39 10.52
C GLU A 188 5.21 -1.40 10.24
N LYS A 189 4.57 -1.88 11.31
CA LYS A 189 3.44 -2.80 11.19
C LYS A 189 2.25 -2.18 10.49
N TYR A 190 2.05 -0.87 10.60
CA TYR A 190 0.91 -0.20 10.00
C TYR A 190 1.13 0.10 8.54
N TYR A 191 2.24 0.71 8.17
CA TYR A 191 2.46 1.15 6.80
C TYR A 191 3.26 0.15 5.97
N ASN A 192 3.74 -0.95 6.56
CA ASN A 192 4.64 -1.90 5.90
C ASN A 192 5.89 -1.20 5.32
N MET A 193 6.32 -0.13 5.98
CA MET A 193 7.49 0.68 5.65
C MET A 193 8.52 0.60 6.76
N ASP A 194 9.77 0.92 6.45
CA ASP A 194 10.85 0.85 7.41
C ASP A 194 10.99 2.16 8.21
N PHE A 195 10.74 2.06 9.52
CA PHE A 195 10.90 3.14 10.49
C PHE A 195 11.97 2.81 11.54
N GLY A 196 12.71 1.72 11.36
CA GLY A 196 13.66 1.21 12.34
C GLY A 196 14.93 2.06 12.42
N LYS A 197 15.59 2.02 13.57
CA LYS A 197 16.81 2.81 13.84
C LYS A 197 17.89 2.63 12.78
N GLU A 198 18.23 1.39 12.44
CA GLU A 198 19.28 1.08 11.47
C GLU A 198 18.97 1.66 10.08
N SER A 199 17.71 1.54 9.65
CA SER A 199 17.23 2.11 8.38
C SER A 199 17.36 3.62 8.37
N MET A 200 16.96 4.26 9.46
CA MET A 200 17.03 5.71 9.60
C MET A 200 18.47 6.20 9.59
N GLU A 201 19.38 5.53 10.32
CA GLU A 201 20.81 5.86 10.33
C GLU A 201 21.46 5.71 8.96
N HIS A 202 21.18 4.62 8.24
CA HIS A 202 21.68 4.40 6.89
C HIS A 202 21.19 5.48 5.90
N GLU A 203 19.94 5.91 6.05
CA GLU A 203 19.35 6.99 5.27
C GLU A 203 19.99 8.34 5.58
N PHE A 204 20.25 8.63 6.86
CA PHE A 204 20.95 9.85 7.26
C PHE A 204 22.37 9.90 6.71
N GLU A 205 23.10 8.78 6.73
CA GLU A 205 24.43 8.69 6.15
C GLU A 205 24.41 8.96 4.64
N ARG A 206 23.42 8.42 3.93
CA ARG A 206 23.22 8.69 2.49
C ARG A 206 22.92 10.16 2.21
N ASN A 207 22.07 10.77 3.03
CA ASN A 207 21.73 12.18 2.91
C ASN A 207 22.94 13.08 3.20
N ALA A 208 23.74 12.76 4.22
CA ALA A 208 24.97 13.48 4.54
C ALA A 208 25.96 13.46 3.36
N ARG A 209 26.22 12.28 2.78
CA ARG A 209 27.09 12.15 1.59
C ARG A 209 26.58 12.96 0.40
N THR A 210 25.26 12.99 0.21
CA THR A 210 24.63 13.75 -0.87
C THR A 210 24.79 15.26 -0.64
N ALA A 211 24.55 15.74 0.58
CA ALA A 211 24.72 17.14 0.96
C ALA A 211 26.18 17.60 0.79
N GLU A 212 27.16 16.78 1.18
CA GLU A 212 28.59 17.05 1.00
C GLU A 212 28.98 17.13 -0.48
N ALA A 213 28.45 16.23 -1.32
CA ALA A 213 28.69 16.23 -2.76
C ALA A 213 28.09 17.48 -3.43
N GLU A 214 26.89 17.90 -3.02
CA GLU A 214 26.27 19.14 -3.48
C GLU A 214 27.06 20.38 -3.05
N GLN A 215 27.52 20.42 -1.80
CA GLN A 215 28.32 21.52 -1.28
C GLN A 215 29.66 21.63 -2.01
N SER A 216 30.30 20.51 -2.30
CA SER A 216 31.55 20.43 -3.08
C SER A 216 31.35 20.91 -4.53
N LYS A 217 30.24 20.55 -5.18
CA LYS A 217 29.87 21.05 -6.51
C LYS A 217 29.61 22.55 -6.51
N ARG A 218 28.89 23.07 -5.50
CA ARG A 218 28.64 24.52 -5.34
C ARG A 218 29.94 25.28 -5.09
N ALA A 219 30.84 24.75 -4.26
CA ALA A 219 32.16 25.34 -4.02
C ALA A 219 33.01 25.37 -5.29
N ALA A 220 33.06 24.26 -6.06
CA ALA A 220 33.77 24.18 -7.33
C ALA A 220 33.20 25.15 -8.39
N SER A 221 31.88 25.41 -8.38
CA SER A 221 31.26 26.40 -9.27
C SER A 221 31.58 27.86 -8.92
N ARG A 222 31.90 28.14 -7.65
CA ARG A 222 32.23 29.48 -7.14
C ARG A 222 33.69 29.88 -7.34
N VAL A 223 34.57 28.92 -7.60
CA VAL A 223 35.99 29.14 -7.92
C VAL A 223 36.20 29.11 -9.44
N LYS A 224 35.76 30.17 -10.14
CA LYS A 224 36.33 30.54 -11.45
C LYS A 224 37.26 31.75 -11.24
N PRO A 225 38.58 31.63 -11.48
CA PRO A 225 39.48 32.78 -11.41
C PRO A 225 39.25 33.75 -12.59
N THR A 226 39.31 35.05 -12.29
CA THR A 226 39.50 36.14 -13.25
C THR A 226 40.84 36.01 -13.99
N GLU A 227 40.82 36.30 -15.30
CA GLU A 227 41.84 36.05 -16.35
C GLU A 227 43.17 36.85 -16.20
N PRO A 228 44.21 36.63 -17.05
CA PRO A 228 44.21 37.19 -18.41
C PRO A 228 44.83 36.32 -19.54
N ASP A 229 44.18 36.42 -20.71
CA ASP A 229 44.72 36.52 -22.09
C ASP A 229 45.97 35.70 -22.50
N ARG A 230 45.77 34.59 -23.26
CA ARG A 230 46.54 34.24 -24.49
C ARG A 230 46.07 32.94 -25.15
N ALA A 231 45.66 33.09 -26.41
CA ALA A 231 45.79 32.19 -27.56
C ALA A 231 45.59 30.65 -27.38
N GLY A 232 44.39 30.20 -27.81
CA GLY A 232 44.26 29.08 -28.74
C GLY A 232 44.22 27.65 -28.17
N LYS A 233 43.00 27.10 -28.00
CA LYS A 233 42.49 25.93 -28.75
C LYS A 233 41.18 25.42 -28.16
N GLN A 234 40.28 25.11 -29.09
CA GLN A 234 38.99 24.44 -29.01
C GLN A 234 38.77 23.56 -27.77
N SER A 235 37.76 23.88 -26.96
CA SER A 235 37.07 22.89 -26.14
C SER A 235 35.55 23.15 -26.20
N ALA A 236 34.80 22.05 -26.31
CA ALA A 236 33.41 22.02 -26.67
C ALA A 236 32.53 22.83 -25.71
N GLN A 237 31.87 23.87 -26.23
CA GLN A 237 30.79 24.56 -25.54
C GLN A 237 29.61 23.59 -25.40
N ARG A 238 29.43 23.00 -24.21
CA ARG A 238 28.13 22.49 -23.77
C ARG A 238 27.16 23.68 -23.78
N SER A 239 26.07 23.56 -24.54
CA SER A 239 25.14 24.66 -24.73
C SER A 239 24.35 24.93 -23.44
N VAL A 240 23.93 26.18 -23.23
CA VAL A 240 23.09 26.55 -22.08
C VAL A 240 21.79 25.73 -22.04
N GLY A 241 21.30 25.30 -23.21
CA GLY A 241 20.14 24.40 -23.33
C GLY A 241 20.37 22.98 -22.80
N ASP A 242 21.62 22.49 -22.77
CA ASP A 242 21.95 21.17 -22.19
C ASP A 242 21.92 21.23 -20.65
N VAL A 243 22.34 22.35 -20.07
CA VAL A 243 22.34 22.60 -18.62
C VAL A 243 20.90 22.83 -18.12
N GLU A 244 20.07 23.54 -18.88
CA GLU A 244 18.64 23.71 -18.54
C GLU A 244 17.85 22.38 -18.61
N ARG A 245 18.21 21.48 -19.54
CA ARG A 245 17.61 20.15 -19.64
C ARG A 245 18.01 19.24 -18.48
N GLU A 246 19.27 19.27 -18.05
CA GLU A 246 19.73 18.55 -16.85
C GLU A 246 19.09 19.12 -15.57
N LEU A 247 18.96 20.44 -15.43
CA LEU A 247 18.33 21.08 -14.27
C LEU A 247 16.83 20.77 -14.17
N ARG A 248 16.10 20.72 -15.29
CA ARG A 248 14.70 20.26 -15.31
C ARG A 248 14.55 18.78 -14.94
N GLY A 249 15.50 17.94 -15.37
CA GLY A 249 15.53 16.51 -15.00
C GLY A 249 15.78 16.29 -13.49
N ILE A 250 16.59 17.15 -12.87
CA ILE A 250 16.84 17.12 -11.42
C ILE A 250 15.64 17.67 -10.64
N ASP A 251 15.00 18.74 -11.10
CA ASP A 251 13.81 19.32 -10.46
C ASP A 251 12.60 18.35 -10.48
N GLU A 252 12.40 17.61 -11.58
CA GLU A 252 11.39 16.53 -11.67
C GLU A 252 11.74 15.32 -10.79
N ALA A 253 13.02 14.93 -10.73
CA ALA A 253 13.48 13.85 -9.85
C ALA A 253 13.39 14.21 -8.36
N VAL A 254 13.49 15.50 -8.01
CA VAL A 254 13.31 16.01 -6.65
C VAL A 254 11.83 16.12 -6.30
N LYS A 255 10.98 16.63 -7.22
CA LYS A 255 9.54 16.69 -7.01
C LYS A 255 8.92 15.32 -6.77
N SER A 256 9.22 14.33 -7.62
CA SER A 256 8.75 12.93 -7.46
C SER A 256 9.17 12.26 -6.14
N ARG A 257 10.16 12.80 -5.43
CA ARG A 257 10.64 12.26 -4.15
C ARG A 257 10.03 12.92 -2.93
N THR A 258 9.61 14.19 -3.03
CA THR A 258 8.91 14.92 -1.96
C THR A 258 7.46 14.47 -1.78
N SER A 259 6.93 14.57 -0.55
CA SER A 259 5.51 14.24 -0.25
C SER A 259 4.50 14.98 -1.12
N LYS A 260 4.80 16.23 -1.52
CA LYS A 260 3.97 17.02 -2.43
C LYS A 260 3.97 16.48 -3.86
N GLY A 261 5.12 16.05 -4.38
CA GLY A 261 5.17 15.47 -5.73
C GLY A 261 4.79 13.98 -5.78
N ARG A 262 4.88 13.24 -4.66
CA ARG A 262 4.21 11.92 -4.53
C ARG A 262 2.70 12.05 -4.55
N ALA A 263 2.14 13.08 -3.91
CA ALA A 263 0.70 13.37 -3.98
C ALA A 263 0.28 13.73 -5.43
N GLU A 264 1.04 14.57 -6.13
CA GLU A 264 0.79 14.89 -7.55
C GLU A 264 0.94 13.66 -8.47
N GLN A 265 1.91 12.77 -8.21
CA GLN A 265 2.05 11.51 -8.96
C GLN A 265 0.90 10.53 -8.67
N ALA A 266 0.45 10.45 -7.42
CA ALA A 266 -0.69 9.62 -7.05
C ALA A 266 -1.99 10.12 -7.69
N GLU A 267 -2.20 11.44 -7.78
CA GLU A 267 -3.33 12.02 -8.52
C GLU A 267 -3.22 11.75 -10.02
N ARG A 268 -2.03 11.89 -10.63
CA ARG A 268 -1.84 11.53 -12.05
C ARG A 268 -2.13 10.05 -12.33
N ARG A 269 -1.65 9.14 -11.48
CA ARG A 269 -1.92 7.70 -11.63
C ARG A 269 -3.40 7.37 -11.47
N ARG A 270 -4.10 8.04 -10.55
CA ARG A 270 -5.56 7.90 -10.41
C ARG A 270 -6.30 8.41 -11.66
N ALA A 271 -5.90 9.56 -12.19
CA ALA A 271 -6.48 10.10 -13.43
C ALA A 271 -6.23 9.17 -14.63
N GLU A 272 -5.05 8.56 -14.72
CA GLU A 272 -4.71 7.57 -15.76
C GLU A 272 -5.51 6.27 -15.60
N GLN A 273 -5.68 5.77 -14.36
CA GLN A 273 -6.52 4.60 -14.09
C GLN A 273 -8.01 4.87 -14.40
N GLU A 274 -8.53 6.04 -14.03
CA GLU A 274 -9.90 6.44 -14.38
C GLU A 274 -10.07 6.58 -15.90
N ALA A 275 -9.08 7.14 -16.60
CA ALA A 275 -9.09 7.22 -18.06
C ALA A 275 -9.06 5.82 -18.70
N HIS A 276 -8.26 4.90 -18.15
CA HIS A 276 -8.20 3.52 -18.60
C HIS A 276 -9.53 2.78 -18.39
N GLN A 277 -10.13 2.92 -17.21
CA GLN A 277 -11.44 2.34 -16.91
C GLN A 277 -12.55 2.91 -17.80
N ARG A 278 -12.52 4.21 -18.10
CA ARG A 278 -13.47 4.83 -19.05
C ARG A 278 -13.28 4.28 -20.47
N ALA A 279 -12.04 4.14 -20.93
CA ALA A 279 -11.75 3.58 -22.25
C ALA A 279 -12.16 2.10 -22.36
N GLU A 280 -12.00 1.32 -21.29
CA GLU A 280 -12.53 -0.05 -21.23
C GLU A 280 -14.06 -0.09 -21.24
N ALA A 281 -14.71 0.78 -20.45
CA ALA A 281 -16.17 0.86 -20.42
C ALA A 281 -16.75 1.24 -21.80
N GLU A 282 -16.10 2.17 -22.51
CA GLU A 282 -16.46 2.54 -23.88
C GLU A 282 -16.25 1.40 -24.88
N ARG A 283 -15.16 0.64 -24.76
CA ARG A 283 -14.94 -0.58 -25.58
C ARG A 283 -16.01 -1.62 -25.33
N ARG A 284 -16.34 -1.92 -24.07
CA ARG A 284 -17.40 -2.88 -23.72
C ARG A 284 -18.77 -2.41 -24.23
N ALA A 285 -19.07 -1.12 -24.15
CA ALA A 285 -20.29 -0.54 -24.71
C ALA A 285 -20.33 -0.66 -26.25
N ALA A 286 -19.22 -0.45 -26.94
CA ALA A 286 -19.13 -0.60 -28.39
C ALA A 286 -19.28 -2.07 -28.84
N GLU A 287 -18.66 -3.01 -28.13
CA GLU A 287 -18.83 -4.45 -28.37
C GLU A 287 -20.28 -4.90 -28.13
N GLU A 288 -20.93 -4.40 -27.08
CA GLU A 288 -22.33 -4.68 -26.82
C GLU A 288 -23.25 -4.10 -27.90
N GLN A 289 -22.98 -2.88 -28.38
CA GLN A 289 -23.71 -2.30 -29.51
C GLN A 289 -23.50 -3.09 -30.80
N GLN A 290 -22.29 -3.56 -31.09
CA GLN A 290 -22.02 -4.46 -32.22
C GLN A 290 -22.72 -5.81 -32.07
N ARG A 291 -22.80 -6.36 -30.86
CA ARG A 291 -23.51 -7.61 -30.57
C ARG A 291 -25.02 -7.44 -30.79
N VAL A 292 -25.60 -6.32 -30.34
CA VAL A 292 -27.01 -5.99 -30.54
C VAL A 292 -27.32 -5.71 -32.03
N ALA A 293 -26.42 -5.03 -32.74
CA ALA A 293 -26.55 -4.79 -34.18
C ALA A 293 -26.47 -6.10 -35.00
N SER A 294 -25.55 -6.99 -34.63
CA SER A 294 -25.43 -8.33 -35.23
C SER A 294 -26.67 -9.19 -34.98
N ARG A 295 -27.25 -9.12 -33.77
CA ARG A 295 -28.54 -9.77 -33.45
C ARG A 295 -29.71 -9.20 -34.26
N ARG A 296 -29.75 -7.89 -34.50
CA ARG A 296 -30.74 -7.23 -35.38
C ARG A 296 -30.56 -7.55 -36.86
N TYR A 297 -29.35 -7.85 -37.31
CA TYR A 297 -29.07 -8.26 -38.69
C TYR A 297 -29.55 -9.68 -38.97
N ILE A 298 -29.34 -10.61 -38.04
CA ILE A 298 -29.85 -12.00 -38.12
C ILE A 298 -31.39 -12.04 -38.09
N GLY A 299 -32.04 -11.09 -37.41
CA GLY A 299 -33.51 -10.98 -37.36
C GLY A 299 -34.18 -10.43 -38.63
N ARG A 300 -33.44 -9.96 -39.64
CA ARG A 300 -33.99 -9.45 -40.91
C ARG A 300 -33.87 -10.42 -42.10
N GLY A 301 -33.36 -11.62 -41.87
CA GLY A 301 -33.12 -12.63 -42.92
C GLY A 301 -34.22 -13.67 -43.12
N TRP A 302 -35.36 -13.57 -42.42
CA TRP A 302 -36.47 -14.51 -42.56
C TRP A 302 -37.78 -13.78 -42.85
N GLU A 303 -37.89 -13.19 -44.05
CA GLU A 303 -39.19 -13.06 -44.70
C GLU A 303 -39.30 -14.17 -45.75
N LEU A 304 -40.23 -15.10 -45.48
CA LEU A 304 -40.62 -16.18 -46.36
C LEU A 304 -41.13 -15.61 -47.69
N GLU A 305 -40.40 -15.86 -48.78
CA GLU A 305 -41.02 -15.92 -50.10
C GLU A 305 -41.90 -17.18 -50.17
N ARG A 306 -43.13 -16.93 -50.59
CA ARG A 306 -44.27 -17.84 -50.66
C ARG A 306 -44.44 -18.31 -52.10
#